data_AF-A0A3D5HAX3-F1
#
_entry.id   AF-A0A3D5HAX3-F1
#
_cell.length_a   1.000
_cell.length_b   1.000
_cell.length_c   1.000
_cell.angle_alpha   90.00
_cell.angle_beta   90.00
_cell.angle_gamma   90.00
#
_symmetry.space_group_name_H-M   'P 1'
#
loop_
_entity.id
_entity.type
_entity.pdbx_description
1 polymer ?
#
loop_
_entity_poly.entity_id
_entity_poly.type
_entity_poly.pdbx_seq_one_letter_code
_entity_poly.pdbx_strand_id
1 'polypeptide(L)'
;MIEKVDISREAVKKTGKAFLIAGSVLGTVLFLSHSHLSGWLGWDWQQGLESSAWKWFIGVGAGLFGLSHIAYPVMKPIHFAWMRFSQVLAWISTRVILSIFFYLVITPMGLLMRLLGKDLLDKKIDRSAKSYWKKRDLSKYDPKHAARTF
;
A
#
# COMPACT_ATOMS: atom_id res chain seq x y z
N MET A 1 14.66 1.55 43.43
CA MET A 1 14.21 0.98 42.13
C MET A 1 12.68 0.90 42.03
N ILE A 2 11.98 0.47 43.08
CA ILE A 2 10.51 0.35 43.14
C ILE A 2 9.78 1.69 42.97
N GLU A 3 10.30 2.76 43.58
CA GLU A 3 9.71 4.11 43.52
C GLU A 3 9.61 4.67 42.08
N LYS A 4 10.67 4.52 41.26
CA LYS A 4 10.64 5.00 39.86
C LYS A 4 9.62 4.25 39.00
N VAL A 5 9.38 2.97 39.30
CA VAL A 5 8.39 2.15 38.58
C VAL A 5 6.97 2.59 38.95
N ASP A 6 6.74 2.94 40.22
CA ASP A 6 5.43 3.39 40.69
C ASP A 6 5.05 4.76 40.11
N ILE A 7 6.00 5.71 40.12
CA ILE A 7 5.82 7.05 39.52
C ILE A 7 5.51 6.96 38.02
N SER A 8 6.15 6.04 37.29
CA SER A 8 5.87 5.80 35.87
C SER A 8 4.47 5.23 35.64
N ARG A 9 4.02 4.29 36.48
CA ARG A 9 2.67 3.70 36.38
C ARG A 9 1.57 4.70 36.72
N GLU A 10 1.78 5.56 37.73
CA GLU A 10 0.91 6.69 38.06
C GLU A 10 0.83 7.69 36.91
N ALA A 11 1.98 8.07 36.33
CA ALA A 11 2.04 8.98 35.19
C ALA A 11 1.31 8.42 33.95
N VAL A 12 1.50 7.14 33.63
CA VAL A 12 0.80 6.48 32.52
C VAL A 12 -0.71 6.43 32.75
N LYS A 13 -1.16 6.10 33.97
CA LYS A 13 -2.59 6.12 34.33
C LYS A 13 -3.18 7.53 34.22
N LYS A 14 -2.45 8.56 34.65
CA LYS A 14 -2.87 9.96 34.59
C LYS A 14 -3.01 10.45 33.14
N THR A 15 -2.04 10.13 32.28
CA THR A 15 -2.09 10.47 30.85
C THR A 15 -3.23 9.76 30.13
N GLY A 16 -3.49 8.48 30.45
CA GLY A 16 -4.61 7.72 29.89
C GLY A 16 -5.97 8.29 30.27
N LYS A 17 -6.18 8.65 31.55
CA LYS A 17 -7.42 9.32 32.00
C LYS A 17 -7.59 10.70 31.38
N ALA A 18 -6.50 11.46 31.23
CA ALA A 18 -6.51 12.76 30.57
C ALA A 18 -6.96 12.66 29.10
N PHE A 19 -6.52 11.62 28.38
CA PHE A 19 -6.93 11.38 26.99
C PHE A 19 -8.43 11.05 26.87
N LEU A 20 -8.96 10.21 27.77
CA LEU A 20 -10.39 9.88 27.79
C LEU A 20 -11.28 11.10 28.08
N ILE A 21 -10.87 11.94 29.02
CA ILE A 21 -11.61 13.17 29.36
C ILE A 21 -11.50 14.17 28.20
N ALA A 22 -10.32 14.35 27.60
CA ALA A 22 -10.13 15.25 26.47
C ALA A 22 -10.96 14.82 25.23
N GLY A 23 -11.01 13.53 24.94
CA GLY A 23 -11.82 12.98 23.84
C GLY A 23 -13.33 13.17 24.06
N SER A 24 -13.80 12.97 25.30
CA SER A 24 -15.20 13.23 25.66
C SER A 24 -15.54 14.71 25.52
N VAL A 25 -14.71 15.61 26.04
CA VAL A 25 -14.90 17.07 25.94
C VAL A 25 -14.92 17.54 24.48
N LEU A 26 -14.01 17.04 23.64
CA LEU A 26 -14.00 17.35 22.21
C LEU A 26 -15.29 16.88 21.51
N GLY A 27 -15.77 15.68 21.84
CA GLY A 27 -17.02 15.13 21.31
C GLY A 27 -18.22 15.99 21.68
N THR A 28 -18.32 16.42 22.94
CA THR A 28 -19.42 17.28 23.40
C THR A 28 -19.37 18.67 22.76
N VAL A 29 -18.17 19.24 22.58
CA VAL A 29 -17.98 20.55 21.91
C VAL A 29 -18.39 20.48 20.44
N LEU A 30 -18.04 19.40 19.72
CA LEU A 30 -18.46 19.20 18.33
C LEU A 30 -19.99 18.99 18.22
N PHE A 31 -20.59 18.25 19.14
CA PHE A 31 -22.04 18.03 19.17
C PHE A 31 -22.82 19.32 19.45
N LEU A 32 -22.36 20.12 20.42
CA LEU A 32 -22.96 21.42 20.75
C LEU A 32 -22.76 22.45 19.64
N SER A 33 -21.60 22.44 18.99
CA SER A 33 -21.32 23.27 17.82
C SER A 33 -22.26 22.93 16.66
N HIS A 34 -22.51 21.65 16.41
CA HIS A 34 -23.46 21.22 15.38
C HIS A 34 -24.90 21.62 15.71
N SER A 35 -25.34 21.47 16.97
CA SER A 35 -26.69 21.85 17.39
C SER A 35 -26.93 23.36 17.37
N HIS A 36 -25.90 24.17 17.64
CA HIS A 36 -26.03 25.63 17.63
C HIS A 36 -25.93 26.22 16.21
N LEU A 37 -25.15 25.59 15.32
CA LEU A 37 -25.09 25.99 13.90
C LEU A 37 -26.39 25.64 13.16
N SER A 38 -27.01 24.49 13.45
CA SER A 38 -28.35 24.17 12.90
C SER A 38 -29.41 25.13 13.45
N GLY A 39 -29.26 25.52 14.72
CA GLY A 39 -29.86 26.66 15.43
C GLY A 39 -29.96 27.96 14.61
N TRP A 40 -28.81 28.44 14.15
CA TRP A 40 -28.67 29.78 13.61
C TRP A 40 -28.81 29.86 12.08
N LEU A 41 -28.61 28.74 11.37
CA LEU A 41 -28.58 28.70 9.90
C LEU A 41 -29.73 27.89 9.26
N GLY A 42 -30.57 27.17 10.03
CA GLY A 42 -31.35 26.06 9.46
C GLY A 42 -32.83 25.93 9.85
N TRP A 43 -33.47 26.90 10.51
CA TRP A 43 -34.86 26.72 10.98
C TRP A 43 -35.91 26.99 9.90
N ASP A 44 -35.50 27.52 8.75
CA ASP A 44 -36.40 27.80 7.61
C ASP A 44 -36.12 26.90 6.38
N TRP A 45 -35.04 26.11 6.38
CA TRP A 45 -34.72 25.19 5.28
C TRP A 45 -35.06 23.71 5.56
N GLN A 46 -35.43 23.37 6.80
CA GLN A 46 -35.72 21.97 7.18
C GLN A 46 -37.23 21.64 7.25
N GLN A 47 -38.11 22.64 7.22
CA GLN A 47 -39.57 22.45 7.36
C GLN A 47 -40.31 22.31 6.01
N GLY A 48 -39.63 22.52 4.86
CA GLY A 48 -40.23 22.41 3.53
C GLY A 48 -40.24 21.01 2.91
N LEU A 49 -39.67 20.00 3.58
CA LEU A 49 -39.44 18.66 3.01
C LEU A 49 -40.30 17.54 3.64
N GLU A 50 -41.12 17.85 4.64
CA GLU A 50 -41.97 16.87 5.33
C GLU A 50 -43.43 17.04 4.90
N SER A 51 -43.91 16.28 3.92
CA SER A 51 -44.84 15.19 4.25
C SER A 51 -44.96 14.13 3.15
N SER A 52 -44.28 14.33 2.02
CA SER A 52 -44.41 13.45 0.84
C SER A 52 -43.06 13.04 0.20
N ALA A 53 -41.98 13.78 0.44
CA ALA A 53 -40.69 13.52 -0.20
C ALA A 53 -40.06 12.19 0.23
N TRP A 54 -40.16 11.81 1.52
CA TRP A 54 -39.59 10.56 2.03
C TRP A 54 -40.18 9.30 1.38
N LYS A 55 -41.47 9.33 1.00
CA LYS A 55 -42.14 8.23 0.30
C LYS A 55 -41.59 8.02 -1.11
N TRP A 56 -41.27 9.10 -1.81
CA TRP A 56 -40.60 9.05 -3.11
C TRP A 56 -39.17 8.51 -2.98
N PHE A 57 -38.43 8.91 -1.94
CA PHE A 57 -37.10 8.35 -1.69
C PHE A 57 -37.13 6.84 -1.41
N ILE A 58 -38.11 6.35 -0.65
CA ILE A 58 -38.26 4.90 -0.42
C ILE A 58 -38.71 4.19 -1.69
N GLY A 59 -39.65 4.75 -2.45
CA GLY A 59 -40.13 4.14 -3.70
C GLY A 59 -39.02 4.06 -4.76
N VAL A 60 -38.27 5.14 -4.95
CA VAL A 60 -37.09 5.18 -5.83
C VAL A 60 -36.02 4.23 -5.32
N GLY A 61 -35.74 4.24 -4.02
CA GLY A 61 -34.77 3.34 -3.39
C GLY A 61 -35.12 1.86 -3.58
N ALA A 62 -36.37 1.47 -3.34
CA ALA A 62 -36.84 0.11 -3.53
C ALA A 62 -36.82 -0.32 -5.01
N GLY A 63 -37.18 0.59 -5.92
CA GLY A 63 -37.10 0.36 -7.36
C GLY A 63 -35.65 0.12 -7.83
N LEU A 64 -34.71 0.96 -7.38
CA LEU A 64 -33.28 0.78 -7.62
C LEU A 64 -32.75 -0.53 -7.01
N PHE A 65 -33.21 -0.89 -5.81
CA PHE A 65 -32.81 -2.14 -5.16
C PHE A 65 -33.29 -3.37 -5.94
N GLY A 66 -34.55 -3.37 -6.38
CA GLY A 66 -35.11 -4.43 -7.22
C GLY A 66 -34.39 -4.54 -8.56
N LEU A 67 -34.14 -3.41 -9.23
CA LEU A 67 -33.42 -3.36 -10.50
C LEU A 67 -31.98 -3.87 -10.35
N SER A 68 -31.31 -3.50 -9.25
CA SER A 68 -29.96 -3.96 -8.93
C SER A 68 -29.92 -5.48 -8.69
N HIS A 69 -30.94 -6.03 -8.03
CA HIS A 69 -31.04 -7.47 -7.79
C HIS A 69 -31.26 -8.27 -9.09
N ILE A 70 -32.02 -7.73 -10.04
CA ILE A 70 -32.26 -8.33 -11.36
C ILE A 70 -31.02 -8.20 -12.28
N ALA A 71 -30.27 -7.10 -12.17
CA ALA A 71 -29.05 -6.88 -12.94
C ALA A 71 -27.85 -7.71 -12.43
N TYR A 72 -27.85 -8.10 -11.15
CA TYR A 72 -26.79 -8.89 -10.51
C TYR A 72 -26.44 -10.21 -11.23
N PRO A 73 -27.39 -11.08 -11.63
CA PRO A 73 -27.08 -12.31 -12.36
C PRO A 73 -26.47 -12.07 -13.75
N VAL A 74 -26.81 -10.97 -14.43
CA VAL A 74 -26.26 -10.61 -15.74
C VAL A 74 -24.83 -10.06 -15.62
N MET A 75 -24.51 -9.44 -14.49
CA MET A 75 -23.16 -8.96 -14.20
C MET A 75 -22.13 -10.08 -13.89
N LYS A 76 -22.59 -11.28 -13.51
CA LYS A 76 -21.70 -12.42 -13.22
C LYS A 76 -20.89 -12.89 -14.46
N PRO A 77 -21.52 -13.23 -15.62
CA PRO A 77 -20.77 -13.70 -16.77
C PRO A 77 -19.84 -12.63 -17.36
N ILE A 78 -20.26 -11.36 -17.38
CA ILE A 78 -19.42 -10.27 -17.89
C ILE A 78 -18.21 -10.01 -16.97
N HIS A 79 -18.40 -10.10 -15.65
CA HIS A 79 -17.29 -10.05 -14.70
C HIS A 79 -16.32 -11.20 -14.95
N PHE A 80 -16.82 -12.43 -15.11
CA PHE A 80 -15.96 -13.59 -15.40
C PHE A 80 -15.18 -13.45 -16.70
N ALA A 81 -15.81 -12.95 -17.77
CA ALA A 81 -15.14 -12.67 -19.03
C ALA A 81 -14.08 -11.57 -18.87
N TRP A 82 -14.41 -10.50 -18.16
CA TRP A 82 -13.52 -9.38 -17.88
C TRP A 82 -12.31 -9.79 -17.04
N MET A 83 -12.51 -10.65 -16.04
CA MET A 83 -11.42 -11.16 -15.21
C MET A 83 -10.47 -12.04 -16.02
N ARG A 84 -11.00 -12.93 -16.88
CA ARG A 84 -10.16 -13.72 -17.79
C ARG A 84 -9.39 -12.84 -18.76
N PHE A 85 -10.04 -11.82 -19.32
CA PHE A 85 -9.40 -10.85 -20.20
C PHE A 85 -8.26 -10.11 -19.48
N SER A 86 -8.52 -9.61 -18.28
CA SER A 86 -7.52 -8.91 -17.46
C SER A 86 -6.34 -9.81 -17.11
N GLN A 87 -6.58 -11.10 -16.85
CA GLN A 87 -5.52 -12.07 -16.55
C GLN A 87 -4.63 -12.35 -17.77
N VAL A 88 -5.22 -12.48 -18.96
CA VAL A 88 -4.45 -12.61 -20.21
C VAL A 88 -3.65 -11.34 -20.47
N LEU A 89 -4.26 -10.17 -20.29
CA LEU A 89 -3.59 -8.89 -20.47
C LEU A 89 -2.42 -8.72 -19.49
N ALA A 90 -2.59 -9.12 -18.23
CA ALA A 90 -1.53 -9.11 -17.21
C ALA A 90 -0.38 -10.06 -17.55
N TRP A 91 -0.69 -11.24 -18.09
CA TRP A 91 0.31 -12.21 -18.53
C TRP A 91 1.14 -11.69 -19.71
N ILE A 92 0.48 -11.01 -20.66
CA ILE A 92 1.15 -10.36 -21.80
C ILE A 92 1.97 -9.17 -21.31
N SER A 93 1.38 -8.27 -20.52
CA SER A 93 2.04 -7.03 -20.09
C SER A 93 3.30 -7.30 -19.28
N THR A 94 3.29 -8.30 -18.40
CA THR A 94 4.48 -8.70 -17.62
C THR A 94 5.63 -9.10 -18.55
N ARG A 95 5.35 -9.88 -19.60
CA ARG A 95 6.37 -10.31 -20.58
C ARG A 95 6.84 -9.15 -21.43
N VAL A 96 5.90 -8.35 -21.93
CA VAL A 96 6.20 -7.19 -22.79
C VAL A 96 7.04 -6.17 -22.05
N ILE A 97 6.64 -5.77 -20.83
CA ILE A 97 7.38 -4.81 -20.00
C ILE A 97 8.77 -5.36 -19.70
N LEU A 98 8.88 -6.64 -19.31
CA LEU A 98 10.17 -7.24 -19.00
C LEU A 98 11.08 -7.33 -20.24
N SER A 99 10.53 -7.72 -21.40
CA SER A 99 11.27 -7.74 -22.67
C SER A 99 11.75 -6.35 -23.06
N ILE A 100 10.86 -5.36 -23.04
CA ILE A 100 11.21 -3.97 -23.35
C ILE A 100 12.28 -3.47 -22.39
N PHE A 101 12.12 -3.68 -21.09
CA PHE A 101 13.11 -3.28 -20.09
C PHE A 101 14.46 -3.95 -20.31
N PHE A 102 14.47 -5.24 -20.62
CA PHE A 102 15.70 -5.97 -20.93
C PHE A 102 16.38 -5.41 -22.18
N TYR A 103 15.64 -5.15 -23.25
CA TYR A 103 16.21 -4.67 -24.51
C TYR A 103 16.56 -3.18 -24.50
N LEU A 104 15.86 -2.34 -23.75
CA LEU A 104 16.10 -0.89 -23.70
C LEU A 104 16.99 -0.45 -22.55
N VAL A 105 17.07 -1.20 -21.46
CA VAL A 105 17.88 -0.82 -20.29
C VAL A 105 19.06 -1.76 -20.13
N ILE A 106 18.80 -3.05 -19.92
CA ILE A 106 19.86 -4.01 -19.57
C ILE A 106 20.81 -4.24 -20.75
N THR A 107 20.28 -4.47 -21.94
CA THR A 107 21.06 -4.76 -23.15
C THR A 107 21.98 -3.61 -23.55
N PRO A 108 21.51 -2.35 -23.68
CA PRO A 108 22.40 -1.24 -24.00
C PRO A 108 23.35 -0.93 -22.86
N MET A 109 22.98 -1.14 -21.59
CA MET A 109 23.92 -1.01 -20.48
C MET A 109 25.08 -2.00 -20.61
N GLY A 110 24.79 -3.28 -20.89
CA GLY A 110 25.82 -4.30 -21.14
C GLY A 110 26.64 -4.02 -22.40
N LEU A 111 25.99 -3.54 -23.48
CA LEU A 111 26.69 -3.15 -24.70
C LEU A 111 27.60 -1.94 -24.46
N LEU A 112 27.15 -0.95 -23.70
CA LEU A 112 27.93 0.22 -23.32
C LEU A 112 29.15 -0.19 -22.48
N MET A 113 28.99 -1.10 -21.52
CA MET A 113 30.11 -1.65 -20.74
C MET A 113 31.11 -2.40 -21.64
N ARG A 114 30.61 -3.12 -22.65
CA ARG A 114 31.44 -3.79 -23.66
C ARG A 114 32.18 -2.80 -24.56
N LEU A 115 31.54 -1.72 -24.99
CA LEU A 115 32.14 -0.64 -25.77
C LEU A 115 33.18 0.14 -24.95
N LEU A 116 32.92 0.37 -23.66
CA LEU A 116 33.86 0.98 -22.71
C LEU A 116 35.01 0.03 -22.30
N GLY A 117 35.06 -1.19 -22.85
CA GLY A 117 36.15 -2.15 -22.61
C GLY A 117 36.21 -2.70 -21.19
N LYS A 118 35.18 -2.48 -20.36
CA LYS A 118 35.12 -2.98 -18.99
C LYS A 118 34.72 -4.45 -18.99
N ASP A 119 35.71 -5.33 -19.04
CA ASP A 119 35.52 -6.76 -18.82
C ASP A 119 35.43 -7.03 -17.30
N LEU A 120 34.20 -7.02 -16.77
CA LEU A 120 33.99 -7.29 -15.34
C LEU A 120 34.28 -8.74 -14.94
N LEU A 121 34.39 -9.65 -15.91
CA LEU A 121 34.40 -11.08 -15.65
C LEU A 121 35.67 -11.77 -16.15
N ASP A 122 36.68 -11.00 -16.59
CA ASP A 122 37.88 -11.49 -17.27
C ASP A 122 37.52 -12.59 -18.31
N LYS A 123 36.46 -12.34 -19.09
CA LYS A 123 35.89 -13.33 -20.02
C LYS A 123 36.84 -13.69 -21.16
N LYS A 124 37.85 -12.85 -21.41
CA LYS A 124 38.90 -13.15 -22.38
C LYS A 124 39.79 -14.29 -21.86
N ILE A 125 39.66 -15.45 -22.49
CA ILE A 125 40.52 -16.61 -22.28
C ILE A 125 41.91 -16.29 -22.88
N ASP A 126 42.86 -15.91 -22.03
CA ASP A 126 44.27 -15.80 -22.37
C ASP A 126 44.91 -17.19 -22.53
N ARG A 127 45.18 -17.59 -23.78
CA ARG A 127 45.82 -18.88 -24.08
C ARG A 127 47.29 -18.95 -23.67
N SER A 128 47.90 -17.83 -23.28
CA SER A 128 49.27 -17.75 -22.76
C SER A 128 49.35 -17.81 -21.23
N ALA A 129 48.20 -17.70 -20.53
CA ALA A 129 48.15 -17.73 -19.08
C ALA A 129 48.42 -19.14 -18.54
N LYS A 130 49.43 -19.28 -17.69
CA LYS A 130 49.78 -20.55 -17.02
C LYS A 130 48.70 -21.04 -16.05
N SER A 131 47.87 -20.15 -15.50
CA SER A 131 46.74 -20.48 -14.63
C SER A 131 45.81 -19.28 -14.47
N TYR A 132 44.49 -19.54 -14.51
CA TYR A 132 43.44 -18.54 -14.22
C TYR A 132 43.17 -18.39 -12.72
N TRP A 133 43.89 -19.14 -11.87
CA TRP A 133 43.67 -19.13 -10.44
C TRP A 133 44.10 -17.80 -9.82
N LYS A 134 43.13 -16.98 -9.42
CA LYS A 134 43.38 -15.78 -8.60
C LYS A 134 43.75 -16.23 -7.19
N LYS A 135 45.04 -16.13 -6.83
CA LYS A 135 45.52 -16.39 -5.46
C LYS A 135 44.78 -15.47 -4.50
N ARG A 136 44.06 -16.06 -3.54
CA ARG A 136 43.41 -15.32 -2.46
C ARG A 136 44.46 -14.90 -1.44
N ASP A 137 44.42 -13.63 -1.05
CA ASP A 137 45.26 -13.09 0.01
C ASP A 137 44.70 -13.53 1.37
N LEU A 138 45.42 -14.42 2.03
CA LEU A 138 45.06 -14.97 3.35
C LEU A 138 45.28 -13.96 4.48
N SER A 139 46.01 -12.85 4.25
CA SER A 139 46.19 -11.81 5.28
C SER A 139 44.90 -11.04 5.59
N LYS A 140 43.96 -11.03 4.64
CA LYS A 140 42.62 -10.42 4.78
C LYS A 140 41.56 -11.37 5.33
N TYR A 141 41.94 -12.62 5.66
CA TYR A 141 41.01 -13.60 6.20
C TYR A 141 40.84 -13.39 7.71
N ASP A 142 39.64 -13.00 8.14
CA ASP A 142 39.27 -12.93 9.56
C ASP A 142 38.61 -14.24 10.01
N PRO A 143 39.24 -15.04 10.89
CA PRO A 143 38.70 -16.30 11.39
C PRO A 143 37.32 -16.15 12.05
N LYS A 144 36.99 -14.96 12.57
CA LYS A 144 35.70 -14.69 13.24
C LYS A 144 34.51 -14.75 12.27
N HIS A 145 34.73 -14.56 10.98
CA HIS A 145 33.66 -14.62 9.97
C HIS A 145 33.21 -16.07 9.70
N ALA A 146 34.13 -17.04 9.75
CA ALA A 146 33.81 -18.46 9.57
C ALA A 146 33.09 -19.07 10.77
N ALA A 147 33.36 -18.58 11.97
CA ALA A 147 32.73 -19.04 13.20
C ALA A 147 31.27 -18.60 13.37
N ARG A 148 30.77 -17.65 12.56
CA ARG A 148 29.40 -17.10 12.68
C ARG A 148 28.36 -17.88 11.84
N THR A 149 28.81 -18.73 10.92
CA THR A 149 27.96 -19.41 9.93
C THR A 149 27.55 -20.84 10.30
N PHE A 150 27.89 -21.30 11.50
CA PHE A 150 27.43 -22.55 12.10
C PHE A 150 26.86 -22.26 13.49
#